data_AF-A0A2S8G3R1-F1
#
_entry.id   AF-A0A2S8G3R1-F1
#
_cell.length_a   1.000
_cell.length_b   1.000
_cell.length_c   1.000
_cell.angle_alpha   90.00
_cell.angle_beta   90.00
_cell.angle_gamma   90.00
#
_symmetry.space_group_name_H-M   'P 1'
#
loop_
_entity.id
_entity.type
_entity.pdbx_description
1 polymer ?
#
loop_
_entity_poly.entity_id
_entity_poly.type
_entity_poly.pdbx_seq_one_letter_code
_entity_poly.pdbx_strand_id
1 'polypeptide(L)'
;MDAHVIERQFERMGGRVKVVPARGRKIRSDVSIDVGRDAEGEFFEISLGTQAEPDLRVIDVRPDIRHLLLLTEQEDGKHKFLCGHDERHWFVAAVPERATVSNVITAFDALKPRDVHNRERQLKVKPKKRNRRKNDAFVRQGEWFFVPVQPWQHIDQRWVLRNEPINRGGGKPHICEELVRQGGELVYVSPQHPNGLTERQYEKLISKKPKLKKLSWITQRRNPGVFVRGKVRHADHKTICLDGWHQVIMNTETESVAMRHVAFID
;
A
#
# COMPACT_ATOMS: atom_id res chain seq x y z
N MET A 1 -18.56 -18.64 10.94
CA MET A 1 -17.54 -19.12 11.90
C MET A 1 -17.80 -18.45 13.25
N ASP A 2 -17.62 -19.15 14.37
CA ASP A 2 -17.79 -18.57 15.71
C ASP A 2 -16.75 -17.46 15.96
N ALA A 3 -17.20 -16.26 16.36
CA ALA A 3 -16.34 -15.10 16.66
C ALA A 3 -15.22 -15.47 17.65
N HIS A 4 -15.50 -16.39 18.57
CA HIS A 4 -14.55 -16.86 19.57
C HIS A 4 -13.39 -17.68 18.97
N VAL A 5 -13.56 -18.27 17.78
CA VAL A 5 -12.46 -18.94 17.06
C VAL A 5 -11.53 -17.91 16.44
N ILE A 6 -12.07 -16.84 15.83
CA ILE A 6 -11.28 -15.77 15.22
C ILE A 6 -10.47 -15.03 16.29
N GLU A 7 -11.09 -14.68 17.41
CA GLU A 7 -10.43 -14.02 18.54
C GLU A 7 -9.18 -14.77 18.99
N ARG A 8 -9.32 -16.07 19.26
CA ARG A 8 -8.19 -16.93 19.64
C ARG A 8 -7.06 -16.95 18.61
N GLN A 9 -7.35 -16.83 17.32
CA GLN A 9 -6.30 -16.77 16.30
C GLN A 9 -5.52 -15.45 16.31
N PHE A 10 -6.20 -14.32 16.54
CA PHE A 10 -5.53 -13.03 16.70
C PHE A 10 -4.71 -12.97 18.00
N GLU A 11 -5.24 -13.53 19.09
CA GLU A 11 -4.53 -13.64 20.37
C GLU A 11 -3.22 -14.44 20.24
N ARG A 12 -3.21 -15.50 19.41
CA ARG A 12 -1.99 -16.29 19.14
C ARG A 12 -0.86 -15.45 18.55
N MET A 13 -1.16 -14.42 17.76
CA MET A 13 -0.14 -13.48 17.27
C MET A 13 0.07 -12.26 18.20
N GLY A 14 -0.59 -12.26 19.35
CA GLY A 14 -0.54 -11.23 20.38
C GLY A 14 -1.36 -9.99 20.04
N GLY A 15 -2.34 -10.11 19.14
CA GLY A 15 -3.27 -9.04 18.76
C GLY A 15 -4.66 -9.25 19.34
N ARG A 16 -5.42 -8.16 19.48
CA ARG A 16 -6.84 -8.20 19.86
C ARG A 16 -7.70 -7.99 18.62
N VAL A 17 -8.88 -8.58 18.56
CA VAL A 17 -9.84 -8.37 17.46
C VAL A 17 -11.24 -8.18 18.02
N LYS A 18 -12.03 -7.34 17.39
CA LYS A 18 -13.45 -7.15 17.67
C LYS A 18 -14.24 -7.37 16.39
N VAL A 19 -15.19 -8.31 16.43
CA VAL A 19 -16.13 -8.51 15.33
C VAL A 19 -17.41 -7.74 15.66
N VAL A 20 -17.75 -6.75 14.84
CA VAL A 20 -18.85 -5.83 15.09
C VAL A 20 -19.80 -5.78 13.90
N PRO A 21 -21.11 -5.55 14.12
CA PRO A 21 -22.01 -5.27 13.02
C PRO A 21 -21.68 -3.91 12.38
N ALA A 22 -21.73 -3.86 11.06
CA ALA A 22 -21.58 -2.67 10.25
C ALA A 22 -22.53 -1.55 10.72
N ARG A 23 -21.99 -0.39 11.12
CA ARG A 23 -22.80 0.78 11.49
C ARG A 23 -22.94 1.75 10.32
N GLY A 24 -24.16 1.84 9.76
CA GLY A 24 -24.58 2.88 8.80
C GLY A 24 -24.67 2.45 7.32
N ARG A 25 -25.36 3.25 6.49
CA ARG A 25 -25.62 3.06 5.04
C ARG A 25 -24.37 3.06 4.13
N LYS A 26 -23.16 3.05 4.68
CA LYS A 26 -21.92 3.41 3.96
C LYS A 26 -21.00 2.23 3.64
N ILE A 27 -21.33 1.00 3.96
CA ILE A 27 -20.50 -0.12 3.52
C ILE A 27 -20.99 -0.56 2.14
N ARG A 28 -20.14 -0.34 1.12
CA ARG A 28 -20.32 -0.87 -0.24
C ARG A 28 -20.01 -2.37 -0.32
N SER A 29 -19.77 -3.02 0.82
CA SER A 29 -19.25 -4.37 0.95
C SER A 29 -19.74 -5.05 2.23
N ASP A 30 -19.76 -6.38 2.25
CA ASP A 30 -20.26 -7.15 3.39
C ASP A 30 -19.24 -7.34 4.52
N VAL A 31 -17.98 -6.95 4.28
CA VAL A 31 -16.87 -7.03 5.25
C VAL A 31 -16.00 -5.79 5.08
N SER A 32 -15.63 -5.19 6.20
CA SER A 32 -14.52 -4.27 6.30
C SER A 32 -13.59 -4.67 7.45
N ILE A 33 -12.29 -4.50 7.25
CA ILE A 33 -11.26 -4.80 8.25
C ILE A 33 -10.36 -3.58 8.40
N ASP A 34 -10.15 -3.16 9.64
CA ASP A 34 -9.33 -2.00 9.99
C ASP A 34 -8.61 -2.21 11.34
N VAL A 35 -7.77 -1.25 11.74
CA VAL A 35 -7.14 -1.17 13.06
C VAL A 35 -7.75 -0.01 13.83
N GLY A 36 -8.55 -0.35 14.85
CA GLY A 36 -9.08 0.61 15.82
C GLY A 36 -8.16 0.81 17.01
N ARG A 37 -8.48 1.80 17.85
CA ARG A 37 -7.78 2.06 19.12
C ARG A 37 -8.77 2.35 20.24
N ASP A 38 -8.55 1.73 21.39
CA ASP A 38 -9.27 1.98 22.64
C ASP A 38 -8.30 2.25 23.80
N ALA A 39 -8.83 2.31 25.03
CA ALA A 39 -8.04 2.55 26.24
C ALA A 39 -7.00 1.44 26.51
N GLU A 40 -7.19 0.24 25.98
CA GLU A 40 -6.29 -0.91 26.10
C GLU A 40 -5.28 -1.00 24.95
N GLY A 41 -5.37 -0.08 23.97
CA GLY A 41 -4.45 0.03 22.84
C GLY A 41 -5.12 -0.27 21.50
N GLU A 42 -4.32 -0.68 20.53
CA GLU A 42 -4.81 -1.03 19.20
C GLU A 42 -5.47 -2.41 19.17
N PHE A 43 -6.45 -2.57 18.28
CA PHE A 43 -7.14 -3.83 18.01
C PHE A 43 -7.59 -3.88 16.55
N PHE A 44 -7.74 -5.08 16.00
CA PHE A 44 -8.33 -5.28 14.68
C PHE A 44 -9.86 -5.17 14.79
N GLU A 45 -10.48 -4.33 13.99
CA GLU A 45 -11.93 -4.26 13.87
C GLU A 45 -12.36 -4.98 12.60
N ILE A 46 -13.25 -5.98 12.72
CA ILE A 46 -13.89 -6.65 11.59
C ILE A 46 -15.36 -6.24 11.62
N SER A 47 -15.74 -5.36 10.71
CA SER A 47 -17.12 -4.91 10.53
C SER A 47 -17.85 -5.81 9.52
N LEU A 48 -18.98 -6.39 9.93
CA LEU A 48 -19.79 -7.30 9.12
C LEU A 48 -21.11 -6.66 8.68
N GLY A 49 -21.38 -6.69 7.37
CA GLY A 49 -22.63 -6.23 6.77
C GLY A 49 -23.85 -7.04 7.22
N THR A 50 -25.04 -6.48 7.05
CA THR A 50 -26.30 -7.08 7.52
C THR A 50 -26.94 -8.06 6.53
N GLN A 51 -26.42 -8.17 5.30
CA GLN A 51 -27.08 -8.88 4.19
C GLN A 51 -26.56 -10.32 3.99
N ALA A 52 -25.34 -10.64 4.46
CA ALA A 52 -24.76 -11.97 4.41
C ALA A 52 -23.85 -12.20 5.63
N GLU A 53 -23.75 -13.44 6.11
CA GLU A 53 -22.68 -13.86 7.02
C GLU A 53 -21.47 -14.28 6.18
N PRO A 54 -20.47 -13.41 5.99
CA PRO A 54 -19.29 -13.75 5.19
C PRO A 54 -18.50 -14.87 5.88
N ASP A 55 -18.00 -15.84 5.09
CA ASP A 55 -17.15 -16.89 5.64
C ASP A 55 -15.76 -16.31 5.92
N LEU A 56 -15.51 -16.01 7.19
CA LEU A 56 -14.23 -15.57 7.71
C LEU A 56 -13.38 -16.78 8.09
N ARG A 57 -12.19 -16.89 7.52
CA ARG A 57 -11.27 -18.01 7.78
C ARG A 57 -9.85 -17.52 7.98
N VAL A 58 -9.25 -17.90 9.09
CA VAL A 58 -7.81 -17.72 9.29
C VAL A 58 -7.07 -18.85 8.58
N ILE A 59 -6.21 -18.48 7.64
CA ILE A 59 -5.47 -19.42 6.79
C ILE A 59 -4.13 -19.81 7.41
N ASP A 60 -3.42 -18.85 7.98
CA ASP A 60 -2.11 -19.06 8.59
C ASP A 60 -1.89 -18.04 9.71
N VAL A 61 -1.23 -18.47 10.79
CA VAL A 61 -0.86 -17.61 11.93
C VAL A 61 0.59 -17.88 12.27
N ARG A 62 1.36 -16.79 12.36
CA ARG A 62 2.80 -16.79 12.62
C ARG A 62 3.10 -15.93 13.85
N PRO A 63 2.98 -16.51 15.06
CA PRO A 63 3.25 -15.79 16.31
C PRO A 63 4.66 -15.22 16.41
N ASP A 64 5.64 -15.94 15.86
CA ASP A 64 7.08 -15.59 15.85
C ASP A 64 7.36 -14.23 15.20
N ILE A 65 6.54 -13.87 14.22
CA ILE A 65 6.62 -12.60 13.52
C ILE A 65 5.40 -11.71 13.76
N ARG A 66 4.42 -12.16 14.56
CA ARG A 66 3.15 -11.47 14.86
C ARG A 66 2.33 -11.13 13.62
N HIS A 67 2.10 -12.12 12.75
CA HIS A 67 1.31 -11.96 11.53
C HIS A 67 0.28 -13.08 11.38
N LEU A 68 -0.81 -12.76 10.69
CA LEU A 68 -1.93 -13.64 10.38
C LEU A 68 -2.42 -13.37 8.96
N LEU A 69 -2.79 -14.42 8.24
CA LEU A 69 -3.46 -14.33 6.95
C LEU A 69 -4.94 -14.67 7.12
N LEU A 70 -5.81 -13.68 6.86
CA LEU A 70 -7.25 -13.81 6.92
C LEU A 70 -7.82 -13.95 5.50
N LEU A 71 -8.80 -14.83 5.32
CA LEU A 71 -9.61 -14.99 4.12
C LEU A 71 -11.04 -14.58 4.45
N THR A 72 -11.66 -13.85 3.53
CA THR A 72 -13.10 -13.56 3.53
C THR A 72 -13.69 -14.07 2.23
N GLU A 73 -14.78 -14.82 2.29
CA GLU A 73 -15.55 -15.24 1.12
C GLU A 73 -16.87 -14.46 1.08
N GLN A 74 -17.09 -13.75 -0.02
CA GLN A 74 -18.22 -12.88 -0.30
C GLN A 74 -18.82 -13.22 -1.67
N GLU A 75 -19.97 -12.63 -2.03
CA GLU A 75 -20.61 -12.86 -3.34
C GLU A 75 -19.71 -12.53 -4.53
N ASP A 76 -18.84 -11.53 -4.39
CA ASP A 76 -17.90 -11.08 -5.42
C ASP A 76 -16.54 -11.79 -5.36
N GLY A 77 -16.37 -12.73 -4.43
CA GLY A 77 -15.29 -13.71 -4.44
C GLY A 77 -14.51 -13.79 -3.13
N LYS A 78 -13.26 -14.25 -3.27
CA LYS A 78 -12.35 -14.54 -2.16
C LYS A 78 -11.33 -13.43 -2.02
N HIS A 79 -11.33 -12.76 -0.87
CA HIS A 79 -10.39 -11.69 -0.56
C HIS A 79 -9.50 -12.08 0.61
N LYS A 80 -8.21 -11.76 0.51
CA LYS A 80 -7.20 -12.09 1.52
C LYS A 80 -6.61 -10.83 2.12
N PHE A 81 -6.42 -10.86 3.42
CA PHE A 81 -5.85 -9.75 4.18
C PHE A 81 -4.70 -10.25 5.01
N LEU A 82 -3.56 -9.57 4.89
CA LEU A 82 -2.43 -9.76 5.78
C LEU A 82 -2.60 -8.82 6.96
N CYS A 83 -2.88 -9.39 8.13
CA CYS A 83 -2.92 -8.68 9.40
C CYS A 83 -1.57 -8.88 10.11
N GLY A 84 -0.98 -7.82 10.65
CA GLY A 84 0.33 -7.97 11.30
C GLY A 84 0.71 -6.82 12.20
N HIS A 85 1.73 -7.03 13.01
CA HIS A 85 2.36 -5.99 13.80
C HIS A 85 3.65 -5.53 13.12
N ASP A 86 3.72 -4.25 12.79
CA ASP A 86 4.89 -3.62 12.20
C ASP A 86 5.44 -2.59 13.20
N GLU A 87 6.71 -2.73 13.63
CA GLU A 87 7.44 -1.80 14.52
C GLU A 87 6.68 -1.37 15.78
N ARG A 88 5.73 -0.45 15.65
CA ARG A 88 4.94 0.16 16.72
C ARG A 88 3.42 -0.06 16.60
N HIS A 89 2.92 -0.47 15.43
CA HIS A 89 1.50 -0.47 15.13
C HIS A 89 1.04 -1.77 14.46
N TRP A 90 -0.21 -2.13 14.71
CA TRP A 90 -0.88 -3.13 13.87
C TRP A 90 -1.22 -2.54 12.50
N PHE A 91 -1.30 -3.39 11.50
CA PHE A 91 -1.70 -3.01 10.16
C PHE A 91 -2.51 -4.12 9.50
N VAL A 92 -3.30 -3.73 8.50
CA VAL A 92 -4.03 -4.61 7.59
C VAL A 92 -3.61 -4.25 6.17
N ALA A 93 -3.24 -5.24 5.36
CA ALA A 93 -2.92 -5.05 3.95
C ALA A 93 -3.75 -6.00 3.09
N ALA A 94 -4.45 -5.45 2.10
CA ALA A 94 -5.19 -6.24 1.12
C ALA A 94 -4.20 -6.95 0.17
N VAL A 95 -4.36 -8.26 0.03
CA VAL A 95 -3.51 -9.08 -0.83
C VAL A 95 -4.15 -9.19 -2.21
N PRO A 96 -3.43 -8.85 -3.31
CA PRO A 96 -3.99 -8.92 -4.66
C PRO A 96 -4.56 -10.30 -5.01
N GLU A 97 -5.78 -10.34 -5.54
CA GLU A 97 -6.51 -11.58 -5.86
C GLU A 97 -5.79 -12.41 -6.93
N ARG A 98 -5.02 -11.75 -7.81
CA ARG A 98 -4.18 -12.39 -8.82
C ARG A 98 -3.04 -13.24 -8.22
N ALA A 99 -2.69 -13.03 -6.95
CA ALA A 99 -1.61 -13.74 -6.30
C ALA A 99 -2.11 -15.03 -5.63
N THR A 100 -1.47 -16.16 -5.95
CA THR A 100 -1.73 -17.44 -5.27
C THR A 100 -1.07 -17.45 -3.89
N VAL A 101 -1.83 -17.02 -2.88
CA VAL A 101 -1.37 -16.91 -1.49
C VAL A 101 -2.01 -17.99 -0.62
N SER A 102 -1.21 -18.75 0.13
CA SER A 102 -1.69 -19.83 1.01
C SER A 102 -1.16 -19.73 2.44
N ASN A 103 -0.27 -18.77 2.72
CA ASN A 103 0.31 -18.53 4.04
C ASN A 103 0.88 -17.11 4.13
N VAL A 104 1.27 -16.68 5.33
CA VAL A 104 1.82 -15.34 5.60
C VAL A 104 3.06 -15.04 4.75
N ILE A 105 3.92 -16.03 4.52
CA ILE A 105 5.16 -15.84 3.73
C ILE A 105 4.84 -15.55 2.26
N THR A 106 3.91 -16.30 1.67
CA THR A 106 3.44 -16.04 0.30
C THR A 106 2.67 -14.73 0.19
N ALA A 107 2.01 -14.28 1.28
CA ALA A 107 1.34 -12.98 1.33
C ALA A 107 2.35 -11.82 1.30
N PHE A 108 3.45 -11.92 2.08
CA PHE A 108 4.55 -10.96 1.99
C PHE A 108 5.12 -10.87 0.58
N ASP A 109 5.36 -12.01 -0.06
CA ASP A 109 5.88 -12.04 -1.42
C ASP A 109 4.87 -11.46 -2.43
N ALA A 110 3.57 -11.72 -2.27
CA ALA A 110 2.53 -11.15 -3.11
C ALA A 110 2.43 -9.62 -3.00
N LEU A 111 2.75 -9.06 -1.83
CA LEU A 111 2.75 -7.62 -1.57
C LEU A 111 3.96 -6.88 -2.14
N LYS A 112 5.00 -7.60 -2.62
CA LYS A 112 6.16 -6.97 -3.25
C LYS A 112 5.88 -6.63 -4.71
N PRO A 113 6.24 -5.42 -5.16
CA PRO A 113 6.13 -5.06 -6.57
C PRO A 113 7.11 -5.87 -7.43
N ARG A 114 6.79 -6.01 -8.73
CA ARG A 114 7.58 -6.79 -9.69
C ARG A 114 9.05 -6.37 -9.73
N ASP A 115 9.33 -5.08 -9.60
CA ASP A 115 10.69 -4.54 -9.63
C ASP A 115 11.53 -4.99 -8.42
N VAL A 116 10.91 -5.07 -7.23
CA VAL A 116 11.54 -5.63 -6.03
C VAL A 116 11.85 -7.12 -6.24
N HIS A 117 10.90 -7.88 -6.78
CA HIS A 117 11.12 -9.30 -7.13
C HIS A 117 12.26 -9.49 -8.13
N ASN A 118 12.28 -8.68 -9.19
CA ASN A 118 13.35 -8.70 -10.19
C ASN A 118 14.71 -8.42 -9.55
N ARG A 119 14.77 -7.42 -8.67
CA ARG A 119 15.98 -7.01 -7.97
C ARG A 119 16.48 -8.08 -7.00
N GLU A 120 15.59 -8.69 -6.21
CA GLU A 120 15.93 -9.80 -5.30
C GLU A 120 16.53 -10.99 -6.07
N ARG A 121 15.97 -11.32 -7.25
CA ARG A 121 16.50 -12.38 -8.12
C ARG A 121 17.87 -12.00 -8.69
N GLN A 122 18.01 -10.79 -9.21
CA GLN A 122 19.27 -10.30 -9.79
C GLN A 122 20.41 -10.34 -8.76
N LEU A 123 20.13 -9.94 -7.52
CA LEU A 123 21.10 -9.93 -6.43
C LEU A 123 21.22 -11.27 -5.70
N LYS A 124 20.47 -12.29 -6.11
CA LYS A 124 20.44 -13.62 -5.47
C LYS A 124 20.20 -13.52 -3.96
N VAL A 125 19.26 -12.66 -3.53
CA VAL A 125 18.94 -12.45 -2.12
C VAL A 125 18.52 -13.78 -1.50
N LYS A 126 19.23 -14.17 -0.42
CA LYS A 126 18.99 -15.43 0.30
C LYS A 126 17.52 -15.49 0.76
N PRO A 127 16.80 -16.63 0.61
CA PRO A 127 15.38 -16.74 0.97
C PRO A 127 15.05 -16.20 2.36
N LYS A 128 15.84 -16.54 3.39
CA LYS A 128 15.68 -16.06 4.77
C LYS A 128 15.84 -14.54 4.98
N LYS A 129 16.30 -13.80 3.98
CA LYS A 129 16.43 -12.35 3.99
C LYS A 129 15.35 -11.63 3.18
N ARG A 130 14.61 -12.33 2.32
CA ARG A 130 13.68 -11.70 1.36
C ARG A 130 12.53 -10.95 2.04
N ASN A 131 12.05 -11.45 3.18
CA ASN A 131 10.95 -10.82 3.93
C ASN A 131 11.43 -9.98 5.12
N ARG A 132 12.74 -9.69 5.20
CA ARG A 132 13.25 -8.70 6.15
C ARG A 132 12.94 -7.30 5.63
N ARG A 133 12.76 -6.36 6.56
CA ARG A 133 12.57 -4.93 6.24
C ARG A 133 13.73 -4.33 5.45
N LYS A 134 14.95 -4.80 5.70
CA LYS A 134 16.15 -4.41 4.98
C LYS A 134 16.86 -5.66 4.48
N ASN A 135 17.17 -5.68 3.21
CA ASN A 135 18.03 -6.67 2.59
C ASN A 135 18.89 -6.02 1.49
N ASP A 136 19.58 -6.84 0.72
CA ASP A 136 20.52 -6.35 -0.28
C ASP A 136 19.81 -5.68 -1.48
N ALA A 137 18.50 -5.92 -1.66
CA ALA A 137 17.67 -5.38 -2.74
C ALA A 137 16.85 -4.15 -2.35
N PHE A 138 16.45 -3.99 -1.09
CA PHE A 138 15.62 -2.87 -0.65
C PHE A 138 15.71 -2.56 0.85
N VAL A 139 15.24 -1.37 1.20
CA VAL A 139 14.74 -1.00 2.53
C VAL A 139 13.22 -0.82 2.45
N ARG A 140 12.46 -1.23 3.46
CA ARG A 140 10.99 -1.11 3.54
C ARG A 140 10.59 -0.31 4.77
N GLN A 141 9.64 0.60 4.62
CA GLN A 141 8.98 1.32 5.71
C GLN A 141 7.50 1.48 5.36
N GLY A 142 6.60 0.93 6.18
CA GLY A 142 5.17 0.87 5.86
C GLY A 142 4.92 0.21 4.50
N GLU A 143 4.15 0.88 3.64
CA GLU A 143 3.83 0.45 2.27
C GLU A 143 4.94 0.69 1.24
N TRP A 144 6.02 1.37 1.63
CA TRP A 144 7.06 1.83 0.70
C TRP A 144 8.26 0.90 0.68
N PHE A 145 8.71 0.56 -0.53
CA PHE A 145 9.99 -0.04 -0.83
C PHE A 145 10.94 1.01 -1.42
N PHE A 146 12.13 1.09 -0.84
CA PHE A 146 13.24 1.93 -1.28
C PHE A 146 14.30 1.03 -1.90
N VAL A 147 14.38 1.04 -3.23
CA VAL A 147 15.26 0.17 -4.01
C VAL A 147 16.50 0.96 -4.43
N PRO A 148 17.73 0.58 -4.03
CA PRO A 148 18.94 1.32 -4.39
C PRO A 148 19.09 1.44 -5.90
N VAL A 149 19.32 2.66 -6.40
CA VAL A 149 19.64 2.90 -7.80
C VAL A 149 21.14 2.87 -8.03
N GLN A 150 21.55 2.47 -9.23
CA GLN A 150 22.97 2.44 -9.58
C GLN A 150 23.52 3.84 -9.83
N PRO A 151 24.81 4.12 -9.57
CA PRO A 151 25.41 5.44 -9.71
C PRO A 151 25.27 6.08 -11.11
N TRP A 152 25.14 5.27 -12.16
CA TRP A 152 24.97 5.71 -13.55
C TRP A 152 23.51 5.98 -13.95
N GLN A 153 22.53 5.71 -13.08
CA GLN A 153 21.18 6.24 -13.29
C GLN A 153 21.24 7.74 -12.99
N HIS A 154 21.27 8.55 -14.04
CA HIS A 154 21.38 10.00 -13.97
C HIS A 154 20.17 10.63 -13.28
N ILE A 155 20.25 10.77 -11.96
CA ILE A 155 19.37 11.62 -11.17
C ILE A 155 19.95 13.04 -11.25
N ASP A 156 19.20 13.93 -11.88
CA ASP A 156 19.62 15.31 -12.02
C ASP A 156 19.48 16.03 -10.67
N GLN A 157 20.62 16.21 -10.00
CA GLN A 157 20.67 16.77 -8.64
C GLN A 157 20.20 18.24 -8.57
N ARG A 158 20.03 18.92 -9.70
CA ARG A 158 19.46 20.28 -9.73
C ARG A 158 17.98 20.31 -9.37
N TRP A 159 17.30 19.16 -9.43
CA TRP A 159 15.87 19.00 -9.13
C TRP A 159 15.61 18.46 -7.72
N VAL A 160 16.63 18.46 -6.86
CA VAL A 160 16.48 17.97 -5.49
C VAL A 160 15.60 18.91 -4.69
N LEU A 161 14.45 18.39 -4.30
CA LEU A 161 13.54 19.00 -3.35
C LEU A 161 13.85 18.47 -1.95
N ARG A 162 13.61 19.29 -0.93
CA ARG A 162 13.93 18.95 0.48
C ARG A 162 12.67 18.89 1.32
N ASN A 163 12.62 17.93 2.24
CA ASN A 163 11.49 17.71 3.15
C ASN A 163 10.15 17.49 2.44
N GLU A 164 10.19 16.76 1.33
CA GLU A 164 9.03 16.49 0.51
C GLU A 164 8.24 15.27 0.99
N PRO A 165 6.90 15.33 0.94
CA PRO A 165 6.07 14.18 1.27
C PRO A 165 6.01 13.17 0.13
N ILE A 166 5.96 11.89 0.48
CA ILE A 166 5.36 10.82 -0.33
C ILE A 166 4.14 10.29 0.41
N ASN A 167 3.02 10.10 -0.30
CA ASN A 167 1.77 9.63 0.28
C ASN A 167 1.05 8.67 -0.69
N ARG A 168 0.19 7.85 -0.12
CA ARG A 168 -0.66 6.89 -0.82
C ARG A 168 -2.11 7.38 -0.97
N GLY A 169 -2.35 8.66 -0.64
CA GLY A 169 -3.68 9.26 -0.48
C GLY A 169 -4.32 8.85 0.86
N GLY A 170 -5.06 9.76 1.50
CA GLY A 170 -5.78 9.52 2.76
C GLY A 170 -4.92 9.33 4.02
N GLY A 171 -3.73 8.75 3.93
CA GLY A 171 -2.84 8.47 5.07
C GLY A 171 -1.79 9.55 5.38
N LYS A 172 -1.13 9.41 6.54
CA LYS A 172 -0.03 10.28 6.98
C LYS A 172 1.17 10.17 6.00
N PRO A 173 1.77 11.30 5.58
CA PRO A 173 2.85 11.26 4.61
C PRO A 173 4.18 10.81 5.24
N HIS A 174 4.99 10.12 4.46
CA HIS A 174 6.41 9.97 4.77
C HIS A 174 7.15 11.22 4.29
N ILE A 175 7.94 11.84 5.17
CA ILE A 175 8.72 13.03 4.84
C ILE A 175 10.15 12.63 4.48
N CYS A 176 10.53 12.91 3.23
CA CYS A 176 11.82 12.58 2.65
C CYS A 176 12.76 13.78 2.75
N GLU A 177 13.97 13.58 3.28
CA GLU A 177 14.98 14.64 3.42
C GLU A 177 15.37 15.24 2.08
N GLU A 178 15.68 14.39 1.09
CA GLU A 178 15.97 14.79 -0.28
C GLU A 178 15.18 13.89 -1.25
N LEU A 179 14.51 14.52 -2.22
CA LEU A 179 13.63 13.85 -3.16
C LEU A 179 13.75 14.46 -4.56
N VAL A 180 13.76 13.60 -5.59
CA VAL A 180 13.67 13.99 -7.00
C VAL A 180 12.48 13.28 -7.64
N ARG A 181 11.64 14.03 -8.37
CA ARG A 181 10.58 13.48 -9.23
C ARG A 181 11.04 13.61 -10.68
N GLN A 182 11.28 12.48 -11.34
CA GLN A 182 11.85 12.45 -12.69
C GLN A 182 11.07 11.48 -13.60
N GLY A 183 10.96 11.83 -14.88
CA GLY A 183 10.14 11.08 -15.83
C GLY A 183 8.65 11.37 -15.66
N GLY A 184 7.80 10.37 -15.92
CA GLY A 184 6.35 10.54 -15.97
C GLY A 184 5.85 11.04 -17.33
N GLU A 185 4.58 10.80 -17.58
CA GLU A 185 3.89 11.17 -18.82
C GLU A 185 3.35 12.59 -18.72
N LEU A 186 3.63 13.43 -19.72
CA LEU A 186 3.03 14.76 -19.80
C LEU A 186 1.51 14.64 -19.95
N VAL A 187 0.78 15.27 -19.04
CA VAL A 187 -0.68 15.32 -19.06
C VAL A 187 -1.20 16.76 -18.95
N TYR A 188 -2.33 16.99 -19.61
CA TYR A 188 -3.10 18.23 -19.58
C TYR A 188 -4.27 18.04 -18.62
N VAL A 189 -4.25 18.76 -17.50
CA VAL A 189 -5.28 18.70 -16.44
C VAL A 189 -6.17 19.93 -16.52
N SER A 190 -7.47 19.75 -16.31
CA SER A 190 -8.45 20.84 -16.14
C SER A 190 -9.51 20.39 -15.14
N PRO A 191 -10.38 21.29 -14.61
CA PRO A 191 -11.43 20.89 -13.66
C PRO A 191 -12.36 19.78 -14.19
N GLN A 192 -12.56 19.70 -15.51
CA GLN A 192 -13.36 18.64 -16.15
C GLN A 192 -12.57 17.35 -16.43
N HIS A 193 -11.24 17.41 -16.32
CA HIS A 193 -10.33 16.28 -16.54
C HIS A 193 -9.29 16.21 -15.41
N PRO A 194 -9.71 15.93 -14.16
CA PRO A 194 -8.83 16.00 -12.99
C PRO A 194 -7.70 14.96 -13.01
N ASN A 195 -7.89 13.83 -13.71
CA ASN A 195 -6.87 12.78 -13.85
C ASN A 195 -5.85 13.05 -15.00
N GLY A 196 -6.03 14.16 -15.71
CA GLY A 196 -5.18 14.56 -16.84
C GLY A 196 -5.39 13.75 -18.12
N LEU A 197 -5.18 14.40 -19.26
CA LEU A 197 -5.17 13.81 -20.59
C LEU A 197 -3.75 13.75 -21.12
N THR A 198 -3.35 12.63 -21.70
CA THR A 198 -2.12 12.57 -22.50
C THR A 198 -2.19 13.58 -23.65
N GLU A 199 -1.05 14.01 -24.19
CA GLU A 199 -1.01 14.96 -25.32
C GLU A 199 -1.91 14.50 -26.49
N ARG A 200 -1.79 13.23 -26.89
CA ARG A 200 -2.63 12.64 -27.95
C ARG A 200 -4.13 12.64 -27.62
N GLN A 201 -4.50 12.42 -26.35
CA GLN A 201 -5.90 12.49 -25.91
C GLN A 201 -6.42 13.93 -25.89
N TYR A 202 -5.59 14.88 -25.44
CA TYR A 202 -5.90 16.29 -25.42
C TYR A 202 -6.13 16.81 -26.84
N GLU A 203 -5.22 16.55 -27.77
CA GLU A 203 -5.36 16.94 -29.19
C GLU A 203 -6.63 16.37 -29.82
N LYS A 204 -6.92 15.08 -29.58
CA LYS A 204 -8.14 14.42 -30.07
C LYS A 204 -9.41 15.01 -29.45
N LEU A 205 -9.37 15.43 -28.18
CA LEU A 205 -10.49 16.07 -27.52
C LEU A 205 -10.76 17.45 -28.13
N ILE A 206 -9.70 18.26 -28.27
CA ILE A 206 -9.79 19.62 -28.79
C ILE A 206 -10.21 19.63 -30.27
N SER A 207 -9.73 18.68 -31.09
CA SER A 207 -10.17 18.58 -32.49
C SER A 207 -11.66 18.27 -32.61
N LYS A 208 -12.20 17.39 -31.75
CA LYS A 208 -13.63 17.07 -31.71
C LYS A 208 -14.49 18.16 -31.08
N LYS A 209 -13.95 18.87 -30.08
CA LYS A 209 -14.67 19.89 -29.31
C LYS A 209 -13.80 21.14 -29.12
N PRO A 210 -13.65 21.99 -30.16
CA PRO A 210 -12.74 23.14 -30.10
C PRO A 210 -13.04 24.13 -28.96
N LYS A 211 -14.30 24.23 -28.51
CA LYS A 211 -14.69 25.10 -27.39
C LYS A 211 -13.99 24.74 -26.06
N LEU A 212 -13.56 23.48 -25.88
CA LEU A 212 -12.90 23.01 -24.66
C LEU A 212 -11.47 23.54 -24.50
N LYS A 213 -10.87 24.12 -25.55
CA LYS A 213 -9.55 24.78 -25.48
C LYS A 213 -9.55 25.96 -24.49
N LYS A 214 -10.73 26.52 -24.20
CA LYS A 214 -10.92 27.66 -23.27
C LYS A 214 -10.92 27.27 -21.79
N LEU A 215 -10.92 25.98 -21.45
CA LEU A 215 -10.77 25.56 -20.06
C LEU A 215 -9.37 25.93 -19.55
N SER A 216 -9.24 26.09 -18.24
CA SER A 216 -7.95 26.31 -17.56
C SER A 216 -7.13 25.01 -17.58
N TRP A 217 -6.45 24.76 -18.69
CA TRP A 217 -5.53 23.63 -18.83
C TRP A 217 -4.18 23.95 -18.18
N ILE A 218 -3.70 23.03 -17.35
CA ILE A 218 -2.35 23.06 -16.79
C ILE A 218 -1.60 21.80 -17.20
N THR A 219 -0.32 21.94 -17.49
CA THR A 219 0.56 20.80 -17.77
C THR A 219 1.09 20.23 -16.46
N GLN A 220 0.97 18.91 -16.30
CA GLN A 220 1.52 18.15 -15.18
C GLN A 220 2.22 16.89 -15.69
N ARG A 221 2.98 16.22 -14.83
CA ARG A 221 3.55 14.89 -15.12
C ARG A 221 2.85 13.83 -14.29
N ARG A 222 2.23 12.86 -14.96
CA ARG A 222 1.57 11.71 -14.33
C ARG A 222 2.58 10.58 -14.13
N ASN A 223 2.53 9.92 -12.98
CA ASN A 223 3.38 8.79 -12.61
C ASN A 223 4.90 9.05 -12.80
N PRO A 224 5.47 10.17 -12.29
CA PRO A 224 6.91 10.33 -12.30
C PRO A 224 7.56 9.27 -11.39
N GLY A 225 8.75 8.81 -11.78
CA GLY A 225 9.61 8.06 -10.87
C GLY A 225 10.01 8.96 -9.71
N VAL A 226 9.92 8.44 -8.49
CA VAL A 226 10.30 9.17 -7.27
C VAL A 226 11.59 8.55 -6.75
N PHE A 227 12.59 9.38 -6.52
CA PHE A 227 13.89 8.98 -6.01
C PHE A 227 14.19 9.75 -4.73
N VAL A 228 14.70 9.07 -3.71
CA VAL A 228 14.97 9.67 -2.40
C VAL A 228 16.34 9.25 -1.87
N ARG A 229 16.93 10.08 -1.01
CA ARG A 229 18.12 9.74 -0.21
C ARG A 229 18.07 10.44 1.15
N GLY A 230 18.97 10.06 2.05
CA GLY A 230 19.00 10.62 3.40
C GLY A 230 17.88 10.05 4.28
N LYS A 231 17.35 10.87 5.19
CA LYS A 231 16.33 10.44 6.17
C LYS A 231 14.95 10.35 5.54
N VAL A 232 14.23 9.25 5.84
CA VAL A 232 12.79 9.14 5.60
C VAL A 232 12.07 8.97 6.94
N ARG A 233 11.20 9.93 7.25
CA ARG A 233 10.50 10.06 8.55
C ARG A 233 9.02 9.77 8.38
N HIS A 234 8.45 9.03 9.31
CA HIS A 234 7.01 8.80 9.42
C HIS A 234 6.60 8.84 10.89
N ALA A 235 5.36 9.23 11.19
CA ALA A 235 4.87 9.30 12.57
C ALA A 235 4.82 7.90 13.22
N ASP A 236 4.43 6.91 12.42
CA ASP A 236 4.12 5.56 12.90
C ASP A 236 5.30 4.58 12.67
N HIS A 237 6.40 5.03 12.06
CA HIS A 237 7.58 4.18 11.78
C HIS A 237 8.89 4.84 12.21
N LYS A 238 9.86 4.01 12.60
CA LYS A 238 11.22 4.45 12.92
C LYS A 238 11.85 5.08 11.68
N THR A 239 12.45 6.25 11.85
CA THR A 239 13.21 6.92 10.78
C THR A 239 14.26 5.98 10.20
N ILE A 240 14.28 5.87 8.87
CA ILE A 240 15.33 5.16 8.14
C ILE A 240 16.29 6.17 7.52
N CYS A 241 17.54 5.76 7.34
CA CYS A 241 18.55 6.51 6.59
C CYS A 241 18.93 5.71 5.34
N LEU A 242 18.88 6.36 4.18
CA LEU A 242 19.15 5.77 2.88
C LEU A 242 20.50 6.27 2.36
N ASP A 243 21.44 5.33 2.21
CA ASP A 243 22.78 5.60 1.70
C ASP A 243 22.75 5.67 0.17
N GLY A 244 22.81 6.89 -0.37
CA GLY A 244 22.65 7.13 -1.80
C GLY A 244 21.19 7.11 -2.26
N TRP A 245 20.99 7.25 -3.57
CA TRP A 245 19.66 7.36 -4.15
C TRP A 245 18.94 6.01 -4.19
N HIS A 246 17.66 6.04 -3.86
CA HIS A 246 16.76 4.89 -3.91
C HIS A 246 15.50 5.26 -4.68
N GLN A 247 15.05 4.39 -5.58
CA GLN A 247 13.74 4.50 -6.20
C GLN A 247 12.67 4.11 -5.17
N VAL A 248 11.66 4.96 -5.04
CA VAL A 248 10.49 4.72 -4.20
C VAL A 248 9.46 3.95 -5.00
N ILE A 249 9.06 2.80 -4.50
CA ILE A 249 8.06 1.93 -5.11
C ILE A 249 7.05 1.54 -4.04
N MET A 250 5.76 1.72 -4.34
CA MET A 250 4.69 1.27 -3.45
C MET A 250 4.54 -0.26 -3.54
N ASN A 251 4.10 -0.88 -2.45
CA ASN A 251 3.63 -2.26 -2.46
C ASN A 251 2.39 -2.44 -3.37
N THR A 252 1.97 -3.69 -3.55
CA THR A 252 0.93 -4.07 -4.53
C THR A 252 -0.49 -4.08 -3.97
N GLU A 253 -0.72 -3.71 -2.72
CA GLU A 253 -2.07 -3.74 -2.14
C GLU A 253 -3.07 -2.87 -2.89
N THR A 254 -2.63 -1.77 -3.52
CA THR A 254 -3.49 -0.93 -4.39
C THR A 254 -4.00 -1.64 -5.64
N GLU A 255 -3.43 -2.79 -5.99
CA GLU A 255 -3.89 -3.63 -7.09
C GLU A 255 -4.97 -4.63 -6.65
N SER A 256 -5.27 -4.73 -5.34
CA SER A 256 -6.31 -5.60 -4.82
C SER A 256 -7.67 -4.91 -4.95
N VAL A 257 -8.65 -5.64 -5.49
CA VAL A 257 -10.06 -5.21 -5.47
C VAL A 257 -10.52 -5.03 -4.02
N ALA A 258 -9.94 -5.82 -3.10
CA ALA A 258 -10.22 -5.76 -1.69
C ALA A 258 -9.75 -4.51 -0.95
N MET A 259 -9.00 -3.61 -1.60
CA MET A 259 -8.68 -2.28 -1.06
C MET A 259 -9.92 -1.53 -0.57
N ARG A 260 -11.07 -1.69 -1.26
CA ARG A 260 -12.33 -1.05 -0.86
C ARG A 260 -12.88 -1.54 0.50
N HIS A 261 -12.39 -2.70 0.99
CA HIS A 261 -12.78 -3.29 2.26
C HIS A 261 -11.85 -2.88 3.40
N VAL A 262 -10.67 -2.32 3.09
CA VAL A 262 -9.78 -1.71 4.07
C VAL A 262 -10.24 -0.27 4.27
N ALA A 263 -10.82 0.02 5.44
CA ALA A 263 -11.06 1.41 5.81
C ALA A 263 -9.71 2.03 6.18
N PHE A 264 -9.45 3.24 5.70
CA PHE A 264 -8.37 4.06 6.25
C PHE A 264 -9.05 5.05 7.18
N ILE A 265 -8.87 4.87 8.48
CA ILE A 265 -9.19 5.90 9.46
C ILE A 265 -7.88 6.59 9.82
N ASP A 266 -7.78 7.85 9.41
CA ASP A 266 -6.75 8.82 9.80
C ASP A 266 -6.94 9.34 11.24
#